data_AF-A0A497DU95-F1
#
_entry.id   AF-A0A497DU95-F1
#
_cell.length_a   1.000
_cell.length_b   1.000
_cell.length_c   1.000
_cell.angle_alpha   90.00
_cell.angle_beta   90.00
_cell.angle_gamma   90.00
#
_symmetry.space_group_name_H-M   'P 1'
#
loop_
_entity.id
_entity.type
_entity.pdbx_description
1 polymer ?
#
loop_
_entity_poly.entity_id
_entity_poly.type
_entity_poly.pdbx_seq_one_letter_code
_entity_poly.pdbx_strand_id
1 'polypeptide(L)'
;MKIIYKITFSLVLLFGAGLYTWAQTQNSLYFMNGIPQANKVNPARSPDCGFYIGIPILSPLSTQFSSNPLAYEDIIYPHPTEDSLITFLHPLGDQEAFLNKLKPLNVVTADTRTSVLSIGFGTEAGFFSLDLATRAEANLYIPGDLARLVLEGADEGGVYNMDGTGTDFTGFNEIALGWSGAIGSHWKIGVRAKALFGFGDLSTSHSELEVSTSEELWNIHADMEFNASLPFAELVYDEDGNIEDIIVEEEISNMRPAALFKQSFNAKNFGLGVDLGVDYRPTDRWLLSASVLDIGYIHWTDEVHKVSFKTDYDYTGLEVNPFEFAGDLSFGDYVDSSFSAMADSLAGGLEFAAGGAYNSHLNPKLYVGASWWATPSINFGLLSRTDFLRETIFEQLTASANFAAGRVLNFTLSYTYTTTYWKNIGAGISLNAGPVNIYLISDNTLNAIFWTAEARAVNFWFGVNLIFGYKKCLELDGDRPLVY
;
A
#
# COMPACT_ATOMS: atom_id res chain seq x y z
N MET A 1 22.09 -9.75 16.31
CA MET A 1 20.91 -9.48 17.17
C MET A 1 20.62 -8.00 17.45
N LYS A 2 21.47 -7.21 18.15
CA LYS A 2 21.10 -5.83 18.60
C LYS A 2 20.63 -4.90 17.47
N ILE A 3 21.23 -4.99 16.28
CA ILE A 3 20.88 -4.19 15.10
C ILE A 3 19.46 -4.54 14.60
N ILE A 4 19.13 -5.83 14.51
CA ILE A 4 17.77 -6.29 14.16
C ILE A 4 16.74 -5.73 15.16
N TYR A 5 17.03 -5.76 16.47
CA TYR A 5 16.16 -5.12 17.46
C TYR A 5 16.02 -3.60 17.27
N LYS A 6 17.09 -2.88 16.91
CA LYS A 6 17.02 -1.44 16.57
C LYS A 6 16.18 -1.20 15.32
N ILE A 7 16.38 -1.96 14.25
CA ILE A 7 15.64 -1.84 12.97
C ILE A 7 14.16 -2.10 13.20
N THR A 8 13.82 -3.21 13.85
CA THR A 8 12.43 -3.55 14.21
C THR A 8 11.82 -2.50 15.13
N PHE A 9 12.57 -1.97 16.12
CA PHE A 9 12.07 -0.91 17.01
C PHE A 9 11.85 0.42 16.28
N SER A 10 12.70 0.78 15.33
CA SER A 10 12.55 1.98 14.50
C SER A 10 11.37 1.88 13.52
N LEU A 11 11.17 0.72 12.89
CA LEU A 11 9.97 0.41 12.10
C LEU A 11 8.71 0.46 12.99
N VAL A 12 8.74 -0.16 14.17
CA VAL A 12 7.63 -0.11 15.13
C VAL A 12 7.37 1.32 15.63
N LEU A 13 8.37 2.20 15.73
CA LEU A 13 8.16 3.62 16.05
C LEU A 13 7.55 4.42 14.89
N LEU A 14 7.93 4.12 13.64
CA LEU A 14 7.33 4.70 12.43
C LEU A 14 5.85 4.33 12.28
N PHE A 15 5.44 3.13 12.71
CA PHE A 15 4.05 2.65 12.65
C PHE A 15 3.27 2.75 13.98
N GLY A 16 3.93 2.94 15.12
CA GLY A 16 3.36 2.67 16.45
C GLY A 16 2.70 3.84 17.17
N ALA A 17 2.77 5.06 16.64
CA ALA A 17 2.25 6.27 17.29
C ALA A 17 0.71 6.46 17.13
N GLY A 18 -0.06 5.42 17.46
CA GLY A 18 -1.43 5.53 17.96
C GLY A 18 -2.54 6.03 17.03
N LEU A 19 -3.10 5.13 16.23
CA LEU A 19 -4.55 5.03 15.98
C LEU A 19 -4.95 3.56 15.79
N TYR A 20 -6.06 3.13 16.41
CA TYR A 20 -6.64 1.81 16.15
C TYR A 20 -7.36 1.83 14.81
N THR A 21 -6.60 1.71 13.72
CA THR A 21 -7.14 1.68 12.35
C THR A 21 -6.60 0.48 11.60
N TRP A 22 -7.43 -0.54 11.52
CA TRP A 22 -7.34 -1.59 10.52
C TRP A 22 -7.48 -0.94 9.11
N ALA A 23 -6.84 -1.45 8.03
CA ALA A 23 -6.78 -0.81 6.69
C ALA A 23 -7.09 -1.82 5.50
N GLN A 24 -7.69 -1.48 4.31
CA GLN A 24 -8.05 -2.25 3.02
C GLN A 24 -8.11 -1.38 1.72
N THR A 25 -8.35 -1.97 0.55
CA THR A 25 -8.51 -1.35 -0.79
C THR A 25 -9.75 -0.49 -1.00
N GLN A 26 -9.64 0.53 -1.86
CA GLN A 26 -10.44 1.76 -1.81
C GLN A 26 -11.20 2.06 -3.12
N ASN A 27 -12.50 1.74 -3.20
CA ASN A 27 -13.29 1.83 -4.45
C ASN A 27 -14.59 2.66 -4.30
N SER A 28 -15.20 2.72 -3.12
CA SER A 28 -16.50 3.37 -2.87
C SER A 28 -16.52 4.88 -3.14
N LEU A 29 -15.38 5.56 -3.03
CA LEU A 29 -15.25 6.99 -3.35
C LEU A 29 -15.54 7.29 -4.83
N TYR A 30 -15.29 6.36 -5.75
CA TYR A 30 -15.28 6.59 -7.19
C TYR A 30 -16.64 7.09 -7.74
N PHE A 31 -17.74 6.51 -7.26
CA PHE A 31 -19.11 6.90 -7.63
C PHE A 31 -19.82 7.81 -6.62
N MET A 32 -19.13 8.21 -5.55
CA MET A 32 -19.72 9.04 -4.52
C MET A 32 -19.78 10.51 -4.96
N ASN A 33 -20.97 11.11 -4.87
CA ASN A 33 -21.20 12.51 -5.25
C ASN A 33 -20.88 13.46 -4.08
N GLY A 34 -20.68 14.75 -4.38
CA GLY A 34 -20.48 15.81 -3.39
C GLY A 34 -19.12 15.83 -2.68
N ILE A 35 -18.14 15.04 -3.11
CA ILE A 35 -16.81 14.96 -2.49
C ILE A 35 -15.75 15.46 -3.49
N PRO A 36 -15.08 16.60 -3.24
CA PRO A 36 -14.05 17.13 -4.16
C PRO A 36 -12.89 16.16 -4.41
N GLN A 37 -12.53 15.35 -3.42
CA GLN A 37 -11.45 14.36 -3.47
C GLN A 37 -11.72 13.17 -4.41
N ALA A 38 -12.91 13.06 -5.03
CA ALA A 38 -13.15 12.10 -6.11
C ALA A 38 -12.18 12.32 -7.30
N ASN A 39 -11.64 13.54 -7.47
CA ASN A 39 -10.61 13.84 -8.46
C ASN A 39 -9.30 13.03 -8.26
N LYS A 40 -9.07 12.46 -7.07
CA LYS A 40 -7.89 11.64 -6.74
C LYS A 40 -7.99 10.19 -7.21
N VAL A 41 -9.21 9.72 -7.55
CA VAL A 41 -9.44 8.38 -8.13
C VAL A 41 -9.86 8.43 -9.60
N ASN A 42 -10.38 9.56 -10.07
CA ASN A 42 -10.52 9.87 -11.50
C ASN A 42 -10.42 11.40 -11.70
N PRO A 43 -9.38 11.92 -12.37
CA PRO A 43 -9.19 13.36 -12.60
C PRO A 43 -10.36 14.11 -13.25
N ALA A 44 -11.23 13.44 -14.02
CA ALA A 44 -12.43 14.08 -14.59
C ALA A 44 -13.52 14.34 -13.53
N ARG A 45 -13.48 13.64 -12.38
CA ARG A 45 -14.47 13.71 -11.28
C ARG A 45 -14.17 14.88 -10.33
N SER A 46 -14.08 16.08 -10.87
CA SER A 46 -14.09 17.32 -10.10
C SER A 46 -15.51 17.83 -9.86
N PRO A 47 -15.72 18.73 -8.87
CA PRO A 47 -16.83 19.66 -8.90
C PRO A 47 -16.84 20.46 -10.22
N ASP A 48 -18.02 20.78 -10.76
CA ASP A 48 -18.10 21.59 -11.98
C ASP A 48 -17.87 23.09 -11.69
N CYS A 49 -17.82 23.49 -10.42
CA CYS A 49 -17.77 24.89 -10.02
C CYS A 49 -17.36 25.09 -8.54
N GLY A 50 -17.33 26.36 -8.12
CA GLY A 50 -17.16 26.75 -6.73
C GLY A 50 -15.70 26.80 -6.29
N PHE A 51 -15.46 26.88 -4.99
CA PHE A 51 -14.14 26.83 -4.37
C PHE A 51 -14.19 25.85 -3.21
N TYR A 52 -13.16 25.03 -3.03
CA TYR A 52 -12.96 24.27 -1.81
C TYR A 52 -11.56 24.44 -1.24
N ILE A 53 -11.46 24.31 0.08
CA ILE A 53 -10.22 24.07 0.81
C ILE A 53 -10.43 22.90 1.77
N GLY A 54 -9.63 21.85 1.62
CA GLY A 54 -9.53 20.74 2.55
C GLY A 54 -8.79 21.19 3.81
N ILE A 55 -9.25 20.72 4.98
CA ILE A 55 -8.54 20.93 6.23
C ILE A 55 -7.21 20.16 6.20
N PRO A 56 -6.07 20.80 6.52
CA PRO A 56 -4.76 20.16 6.55
C PRO A 56 -4.75 18.85 7.35
N ILE A 57 -4.00 17.87 6.85
CA ILE A 57 -3.85 16.50 7.33
C ILE A 57 -5.13 15.65 7.19
N LEU A 58 -6.30 16.26 7.40
CA LEU A 58 -7.57 15.55 7.47
C LEU A 58 -8.24 15.31 6.12
N SER A 59 -7.89 16.04 5.04
CA SER A 59 -8.69 16.03 3.79
C SER A 59 -7.91 15.76 2.50
N PRO A 60 -7.77 14.50 2.07
CA PRO A 60 -8.14 13.28 2.78
C PRO A 60 -7.09 12.89 3.83
N LEU A 61 -7.54 12.17 4.86
CA LEU A 61 -6.75 11.13 5.50
C LEU A 61 -7.25 9.79 4.95
N SER A 62 -6.35 9.01 4.34
CA SER A 62 -6.64 7.76 3.65
C SER A 62 -5.62 6.71 4.09
N THR A 63 -6.09 5.50 4.41
CA THR A 63 -5.20 4.36 4.64
C THR A 63 -5.79 3.07 4.08
N GLN A 64 -4.87 2.21 3.63
CA GLN A 64 -5.07 0.90 3.06
C GLN A 64 -3.94 -0.01 3.57
N PHE A 65 -4.29 -1.25 3.86
CA PHE A 65 -3.41 -2.40 4.10
C PHE A 65 -4.14 -3.58 3.43
N SER A 66 -3.53 -4.51 2.73
CA SER A 66 -4.31 -5.62 2.16
C SER A 66 -3.51 -6.87 1.94
N SER A 67 -4.05 -8.01 2.37
CA SER A 67 -3.45 -9.33 2.25
C SER A 67 -4.19 -10.14 1.19
N ASN A 68 -3.49 -10.59 0.14
CA ASN A 68 -4.14 -11.38 -0.90
C ASN A 68 -4.56 -12.82 -0.48
N PRO A 69 -3.96 -13.52 0.53
CA PRO A 69 -4.34 -14.90 0.87
C PRO A 69 -5.03 -15.05 2.23
N LEU A 70 -4.72 -14.18 3.21
CA LEU A 70 -4.96 -14.39 4.64
C LEU A 70 -6.00 -13.40 5.18
N ALA A 71 -6.97 -13.91 5.93
CA ALA A 71 -7.80 -13.15 6.85
C ALA A 71 -7.10 -12.99 8.21
N TYR A 72 -7.60 -12.07 9.02
CA TYR A 72 -7.17 -11.92 10.41
C TYR A 72 -7.30 -13.25 11.19
N GLU A 73 -8.41 -13.97 11.00
CA GLU A 73 -8.66 -15.29 11.61
C GLU A 73 -7.76 -16.41 11.09
N ASP A 74 -7.15 -16.26 9.90
CA ASP A 74 -6.17 -17.23 9.41
C ASP A 74 -4.84 -17.12 10.22
N ILE A 75 -4.63 -16.00 10.96
CA ILE A 75 -3.41 -15.72 11.75
C ILE A 75 -3.68 -15.77 13.26
N ILE A 76 -4.78 -15.17 13.73
CA ILE A 76 -5.14 -15.04 15.15
C ILE A 76 -6.61 -15.43 15.34
N TYR A 77 -6.87 -16.49 16.11
CA TYR A 77 -8.22 -17.05 16.28
C TYR A 77 -8.46 -17.58 17.71
N PRO A 78 -9.71 -17.59 18.19
CA PRO A 78 -10.05 -18.19 19.48
C PRO A 78 -9.87 -19.71 19.43
N HIS A 79 -9.22 -20.29 20.43
CA HIS A 79 -9.12 -21.74 20.55
C HIS A 79 -10.46 -22.34 21.07
N PRO A 80 -10.94 -23.50 20.59
CA PRO A 80 -12.24 -24.04 20.99
C PRO A 80 -12.40 -24.39 22.47
N THR A 81 -11.29 -24.56 23.22
CA THR A 81 -11.31 -24.94 24.65
C THR A 81 -10.49 -24.06 25.57
N GLU A 82 -9.72 -23.10 25.05
CA GLU A 82 -8.96 -22.14 25.87
C GLU A 82 -9.65 -20.77 25.73
N ASP A 83 -9.85 -20.05 26.84
CA ASP A 83 -10.43 -18.69 26.83
C ASP A 83 -9.35 -17.67 26.44
N SER A 84 -8.78 -17.85 25.24
CA SER A 84 -7.64 -17.11 24.72
C SER A 84 -7.58 -17.17 23.20
N LEU A 85 -7.04 -16.09 22.61
CA LEU A 85 -6.66 -16.06 21.20
C LEU A 85 -5.30 -16.77 21.05
N ILE A 86 -5.23 -17.68 20.08
CA ILE A 86 -4.00 -18.36 19.68
C ILE A 86 -3.65 -17.99 18.24
N THR A 87 -2.44 -18.37 17.81
CA THR A 87 -2.00 -18.27 16.41
C THR A 87 -1.76 -19.66 15.83
N PHE A 88 -1.57 -19.75 14.52
CA PHE A 88 -1.11 -20.98 13.87
C PHE A 88 0.25 -21.49 14.40
N LEU A 89 1.06 -20.64 15.05
CA LEU A 89 2.33 -21.01 15.69
C LEU A 89 2.17 -21.55 17.13
N HIS A 90 0.96 -21.51 17.70
CA HIS A 90 0.71 -22.05 19.03
C HIS A 90 0.76 -23.59 19.00
N PRO A 91 1.15 -24.31 20.08
CA PRO A 91 1.12 -25.78 20.12
C PRO A 91 -0.25 -26.43 19.95
N LEU A 92 -1.33 -25.65 19.98
CA LEU A 92 -2.72 -26.05 19.69
C LEU A 92 -3.27 -25.38 18.41
N GLY A 93 -2.40 -24.74 17.63
CA GLY A 93 -2.73 -24.09 16.37
C GLY A 93 -2.65 -25.07 15.20
N ASP A 94 -3.46 -24.80 14.19
CA ASP A 94 -3.52 -25.56 12.95
C ASP A 94 -2.62 -24.90 11.88
N GLN A 95 -1.40 -25.44 11.74
CA GLN A 95 -0.42 -25.00 10.74
C GLN A 95 -0.80 -25.42 9.32
N GLU A 96 -1.39 -26.61 9.16
CA GLU A 96 -1.83 -27.14 7.87
C GLU A 96 -2.95 -26.26 7.29
N ALA A 97 -3.92 -25.85 8.12
CA ALA A 97 -4.97 -24.92 7.72
C ALA A 97 -4.42 -23.56 7.28
N PHE A 98 -3.38 -23.04 7.95
CA PHE A 98 -2.71 -21.79 7.55
C PHE A 98 -2.00 -21.94 6.19
N LEU A 99 -1.18 -22.98 6.03
CA LEU A 99 -0.43 -23.25 4.79
C LEU A 99 -1.36 -23.49 3.59
N ASN A 100 -2.50 -24.15 3.81
CA ASN A 100 -3.54 -24.35 2.80
C ASN A 100 -4.26 -23.06 2.35
N LYS A 101 -4.10 -21.92 3.04
CA LYS A 101 -4.58 -20.61 2.57
C LYS A 101 -3.56 -19.88 1.68
N LEU A 102 -2.30 -20.27 1.74
CA LEU A 102 -1.24 -19.58 1.04
C LEU A 102 -1.28 -19.84 -0.47
N LYS A 103 -0.92 -18.81 -1.21
CA LYS A 103 -0.71 -18.81 -2.66
C LYS A 103 0.76 -19.09 -2.98
N PRO A 104 1.09 -19.42 -4.24
CA PRO A 104 2.47 -19.44 -4.71
C PRO A 104 3.22 -18.15 -4.37
N LEU A 105 2.58 -16.98 -4.60
CA LEU A 105 3.05 -15.68 -4.12
C LEU A 105 1.96 -14.97 -3.30
N ASN A 106 2.28 -14.69 -2.05
CA ASN A 106 1.44 -13.99 -1.09
C ASN A 106 1.88 -12.52 -1.04
N VAL A 107 0.94 -11.59 -1.16
CA VAL A 107 1.28 -10.15 -1.15
C VAL A 107 0.52 -9.43 -0.05
N VAL A 108 1.26 -8.69 0.77
CA VAL A 108 0.75 -7.78 1.79
C VAL A 108 1.10 -6.36 1.37
N THR A 109 0.09 -5.56 1.08
CA THR A 109 0.21 -4.18 0.60
C THR A 109 -0.16 -3.20 1.70
N ALA A 110 0.33 -1.96 1.66
CA ALA A 110 -0.17 -0.82 2.42
C ALA A 110 0.01 0.48 1.61
N ASP A 111 -0.99 1.36 1.64
CA ASP A 111 -0.93 2.73 1.11
C ASP A 111 -1.50 3.64 2.19
N THR A 112 -0.79 4.70 2.54
CA THR A 112 -1.33 5.77 3.37
C THR A 112 -1.09 7.10 2.68
N ARG A 113 -2.14 7.92 2.60
CA ARG A 113 -2.12 9.26 2.01
C ARG A 113 -2.75 10.26 2.98
N THR A 114 -2.05 11.35 3.22
CA THR A 114 -2.59 12.54 3.88
C THR A 114 -2.37 13.77 2.99
N SER A 115 -3.14 14.85 3.17
CA SER A 115 -2.92 16.11 2.43
C SER A 115 -2.80 17.30 3.37
N VAL A 116 -1.62 17.95 3.35
CA VAL A 116 -1.34 19.19 4.11
C VAL A 116 -2.07 20.37 3.49
N LEU A 117 -2.25 20.37 2.17
CA LEU A 117 -3.09 21.32 1.44
C LEU A 117 -3.89 20.57 0.39
N SER A 118 -5.17 20.89 0.25
CA SER A 118 -5.98 20.51 -0.90
C SER A 118 -6.90 21.68 -1.20
N ILE A 119 -6.75 22.30 -2.36
CA ILE A 119 -7.61 23.41 -2.81
C ILE A 119 -8.08 23.17 -4.22
N GLY A 120 -9.24 23.70 -4.57
CA GLY A 120 -9.69 23.73 -5.94
C GLY A 120 -10.69 24.82 -6.22
N PHE A 121 -10.76 25.27 -7.47
CA PHE A 121 -11.63 26.34 -7.91
C PHE A 121 -12.12 26.12 -9.35
N GLY A 122 -13.41 26.39 -9.57
CA GLY A 122 -14.03 26.40 -10.89
C GLY A 122 -13.86 27.74 -11.61
N THR A 123 -13.68 27.67 -12.92
CA THR A 123 -13.63 28.81 -13.85
C THR A 123 -14.42 28.46 -15.12
N GLU A 124 -14.62 29.43 -16.02
CA GLU A 124 -15.20 29.16 -17.36
C GLU A 124 -14.34 28.20 -18.19
N ALA A 125 -13.03 28.12 -17.93
CA ALA A 125 -12.10 27.20 -18.60
C ALA A 125 -12.07 25.79 -17.97
N GLY A 126 -12.93 25.51 -16.98
CA GLY A 126 -12.96 24.27 -16.21
C GLY A 126 -12.50 24.44 -14.77
N PHE A 127 -12.33 23.31 -14.09
CA PHE A 127 -11.98 23.23 -12.67
C PHE A 127 -10.50 22.94 -12.48
N PHE A 128 -9.85 23.73 -11.63
CA PHE A 128 -8.44 23.58 -11.26
C PHE A 128 -8.30 23.10 -9.82
N SER A 129 -7.30 22.27 -9.54
CA SER A 129 -6.98 21.82 -8.18
C SER A 129 -5.46 21.85 -7.91
N LEU A 130 -5.09 22.15 -6.66
CA LEU A 130 -3.74 21.97 -6.14
C LEU A 130 -3.82 21.10 -4.89
N ASP A 131 -3.10 19.99 -4.90
CA ASP A 131 -2.88 19.13 -3.73
C ASP A 131 -1.40 19.18 -3.33
N LEU A 132 -1.17 19.24 -2.02
CA LEU A 132 0.10 18.88 -1.39
C LEU A 132 -0.16 17.71 -0.45
N ALA A 133 0.36 16.53 -0.84
CA ALA A 133 0.10 15.28 -0.16
C ALA A 133 1.39 14.57 0.27
N THR A 134 1.32 13.85 1.38
CA THR A 134 2.35 12.90 1.81
C THR A 134 1.81 11.50 1.57
N ARG A 135 2.63 10.61 0.99
CA ARG A 135 2.30 9.21 0.73
C ARG A 135 3.38 8.29 1.28
N ALA A 136 2.95 7.14 1.77
CA ALA A 136 3.80 6.00 2.06
C ALA A 136 3.13 4.75 1.48
N GLU A 137 3.84 4.06 0.60
CA GLU A 137 3.45 2.78 0.00
C GLU A 137 4.39 1.68 0.51
N ALA A 138 3.87 0.49 0.78
CA ALA A 138 4.65 -0.69 1.18
C ALA A 138 4.03 -1.94 0.55
N ASN A 139 4.82 -2.82 -0.05
CA ASN A 139 4.40 -4.10 -0.60
C ASN A 139 5.40 -5.17 -0.19
N LEU A 140 4.94 -6.21 0.51
CA LEU A 140 5.72 -7.37 0.90
C LEU A 140 5.28 -8.56 0.06
N TYR A 141 6.24 -9.28 -0.53
CA TYR A 141 6.03 -10.44 -1.37
C TYR A 141 6.66 -11.65 -0.68
N ILE A 142 5.83 -12.63 -0.34
CA ILE A 142 6.17 -13.78 0.48
C ILE A 142 5.73 -15.04 -0.28
N PRO A 143 6.66 -15.83 -0.85
CA PRO A 143 6.31 -17.09 -1.50
C PRO A 143 5.65 -18.08 -0.53
N GLY A 144 4.72 -18.89 -1.03
CA GLY A 144 4.06 -19.92 -0.21
C GLY A 144 5.02 -21.00 0.27
N ASP A 145 6.05 -21.29 -0.51
CA ASP A 145 7.00 -22.36 -0.24
C ASP A 145 8.04 -21.96 0.82
N LEU A 146 8.32 -20.66 0.98
CA LEU A 146 9.07 -20.14 2.14
C LEU A 146 8.35 -20.48 3.46
N ALA A 147 7.02 -20.32 3.50
CA ALA A 147 6.25 -20.64 4.68
C ALA A 147 6.15 -22.16 4.94
N ARG A 148 6.06 -22.97 3.88
CA ARG A 148 6.14 -24.45 4.01
C ARG A 148 7.49 -24.87 4.58
N LEU A 149 8.60 -24.44 3.95
CA LEU A 149 9.95 -24.79 4.37
C LEU A 149 10.25 -24.41 5.83
N VAL A 150 9.71 -23.28 6.31
CA VAL A 150 9.89 -22.82 7.69
C VAL A 150 8.99 -23.54 8.71
N LEU A 151 7.82 -24.05 8.32
CA LEU A 151 6.84 -24.65 9.24
C LEU A 151 6.80 -26.18 9.19
N GLU A 152 6.78 -26.77 8.00
CA GLU A 152 6.77 -28.22 7.76
C GLU A 152 8.20 -28.79 7.71
N GLY A 153 9.19 -27.94 7.40
CA GLY A 153 10.56 -28.35 7.10
C GLY A 153 10.74 -28.68 5.62
N ALA A 154 11.83 -29.37 5.29
CA ALA A 154 12.10 -29.82 3.93
C ALA A 154 11.74 -31.31 3.74
N ASP A 155 11.08 -31.59 2.63
CA ASP A 155 10.90 -32.93 2.08
C ASP A 155 12.20 -33.45 1.45
N GLU A 156 12.33 -34.77 1.39
CA GLU A 156 13.41 -35.44 0.65
C GLU A 156 13.20 -35.29 -0.87
N GLY A 157 14.16 -34.73 -1.59
CA GLY A 157 14.02 -34.46 -3.03
C GLY A 157 13.12 -33.26 -3.36
N GLY A 158 12.81 -32.42 -2.36
CA GLY A 158 11.97 -31.23 -2.51
C GLY A 158 12.65 -30.11 -3.30
N VAL A 159 11.85 -29.27 -3.95
CA VAL A 159 12.29 -28.03 -4.58
C VAL A 159 11.35 -26.92 -4.12
N TYR A 160 11.88 -25.97 -3.36
CA TYR A 160 11.14 -24.85 -2.78
C TYR A 160 11.47 -23.59 -3.56
N ASN A 161 10.56 -23.18 -4.44
CA ASN A 161 10.72 -21.97 -5.23
C ASN A 161 10.27 -20.75 -4.41
N MET A 162 11.19 -19.82 -4.19
CA MET A 162 10.98 -18.60 -3.43
C MET A 162 11.27 -17.35 -4.28
N ASP A 163 11.11 -17.47 -5.60
CA ASP A 163 11.27 -16.36 -6.54
C ASP A 163 10.26 -15.24 -6.27
N GLY A 164 10.67 -14.01 -6.56
CA GLY A 164 9.87 -12.81 -6.31
C GLY A 164 9.73 -12.42 -4.83
N THR A 165 10.38 -13.13 -3.89
CA THR A 165 10.54 -12.69 -2.49
C THR A 165 11.03 -11.25 -2.45
N GLY A 166 10.38 -10.39 -1.67
CA GLY A 166 10.85 -9.01 -1.61
C GLY A 166 10.00 -8.05 -0.84
N THR A 167 10.47 -6.80 -0.87
CA THR A 167 9.82 -5.64 -0.27
C THR A 167 9.99 -4.43 -1.18
N ASP A 168 8.89 -3.71 -1.41
CA ASP A 168 8.88 -2.40 -2.07
C ASP A 168 8.23 -1.39 -1.10
N PHE A 169 9.04 -0.56 -0.45
CA PHE A 169 8.61 0.56 0.39
C PHE A 169 9.02 1.88 -0.27
N THR A 170 8.10 2.83 -0.37
CA THR A 170 8.37 4.17 -0.94
C THR A 170 7.61 5.24 -0.18
N GLY A 171 8.33 6.18 0.43
CA GLY A 171 7.81 7.37 1.09
C GLY A 171 8.12 8.63 0.27
N PHE A 172 7.08 9.39 -0.10
CA PHE A 172 7.23 10.61 -0.92
C PHE A 172 6.17 11.68 -0.65
N ASN A 173 6.50 12.94 -0.95
CA ASN A 173 5.53 14.02 -1.04
C ASN A 173 5.17 14.31 -2.50
N GLU A 174 3.89 14.58 -2.76
CA GLU A 174 3.28 14.86 -4.06
C GLU A 174 2.77 16.31 -4.07
N ILE A 175 3.29 17.15 -4.97
CA ILE A 175 2.63 18.40 -5.39
C ILE A 175 1.89 18.08 -6.68
N ALA A 176 0.57 18.07 -6.65
CA ALA A 176 -0.26 17.78 -7.83
C ALA A 176 -1.07 19.00 -8.29
N LEU A 177 -0.91 19.34 -9.57
CA LEU A 177 -1.71 20.35 -10.27
C LEU A 177 -2.71 19.64 -11.18
N GLY A 178 -4.00 19.78 -10.86
CA GLY A 178 -5.11 19.21 -11.61
C GLY A 178 -5.84 20.25 -12.46
N TRP A 179 -6.26 19.84 -13.65
CA TRP A 179 -7.27 20.52 -14.45
C TRP A 179 -8.30 19.50 -14.96
N SER A 180 -9.55 19.92 -15.04
CA SER A 180 -10.62 19.16 -15.70
C SER A 180 -11.61 20.08 -16.37
N GLY A 181 -12.18 19.65 -17.49
CA GLY A 181 -13.07 20.48 -18.30
C GLY A 181 -14.00 19.65 -19.18
N ALA A 182 -15.19 20.21 -19.44
CA ALA A 182 -16.14 19.64 -20.38
C ALA A 182 -15.69 19.89 -21.83
N ILE A 183 -15.83 18.88 -22.68
CA ILE A 183 -15.59 18.96 -24.13
C ILE A 183 -16.91 18.67 -24.84
N GLY A 184 -17.55 19.73 -25.33
CA GLY A 184 -18.93 19.66 -25.82
C GLY A 184 -19.92 19.30 -24.71
N SER A 185 -21.03 18.65 -25.08
CA SER A 185 -22.10 18.32 -24.12
C SER A 185 -21.90 16.98 -23.39
N HIS A 186 -21.14 16.03 -23.96
CA HIS A 186 -21.14 14.63 -23.50
C HIS A 186 -19.84 14.18 -22.85
N TRP A 187 -18.72 14.89 -23.03
CA TRP A 187 -17.42 14.47 -22.52
C TRP A 187 -16.93 15.44 -21.44
N LYS A 188 -16.24 14.92 -20.42
CA LYS A 188 -15.40 15.68 -19.49
C LYS A 188 -14.07 14.94 -19.37
N ILE A 189 -12.97 15.66 -19.48
CA ILE A 189 -11.63 15.11 -19.29
C ILE A 189 -10.98 15.73 -18.07
N GLY A 190 -9.99 15.04 -17.51
CA GLY A 190 -9.13 15.58 -16.48
C GLY A 190 -7.69 15.06 -16.58
N VAL A 191 -6.77 15.88 -16.10
CA VAL A 191 -5.35 15.56 -15.96
C VAL A 191 -4.85 16.08 -14.62
N ARG A 192 -3.99 15.33 -13.93
CA ARG A 192 -3.21 15.81 -12.79
C ARG A 192 -1.73 15.61 -13.09
N ALA A 193 -0.96 16.69 -13.17
CA ALA A 193 0.50 16.63 -13.26
C ALA A 193 1.08 16.63 -11.84
N LYS A 194 2.02 15.73 -11.55
CA LYS A 194 2.63 15.52 -10.23
C LYS A 194 4.12 15.80 -10.25
N ALA A 195 4.58 16.59 -9.30
CA ALA A 195 5.98 16.65 -8.87
C ALA A 195 6.13 15.84 -7.57
N LEU A 196 7.10 14.93 -7.54
CA LEU A 196 7.29 13.96 -6.46
C LEU A 196 8.64 14.22 -5.78
N PHE A 197 8.67 14.09 -4.46
CA PHE A 197 9.86 14.30 -3.64
C PHE A 197 10.01 13.13 -2.67
N GLY A 198 10.92 12.22 -2.98
CA GLY A 198 11.19 11.02 -2.20
C GLY A 198 11.94 11.32 -0.91
N PHE A 199 11.44 10.81 0.22
CA PHE A 199 12.08 10.93 1.53
C PHE A 199 12.55 9.58 2.11
N GLY A 200 12.24 8.47 1.44
CA GLY A 200 12.82 7.15 1.70
C GLY A 200 12.29 6.10 0.73
N ASP A 201 13.14 5.15 0.33
CA ASP A 201 12.77 4.04 -0.56
C ASP A 201 13.59 2.79 -0.20
N LEU A 202 12.97 1.62 -0.38
CA LEU A 202 13.60 0.30 -0.37
C LEU A 202 12.84 -0.54 -1.39
N SER A 203 13.46 -0.86 -2.53
CA SER A 203 12.81 -1.57 -3.64
C SER A 203 13.61 -2.80 -4.07
N THR A 204 12.89 -3.88 -4.37
CA THR A 204 13.48 -5.14 -4.83
C THR A 204 13.62 -5.08 -6.35
N SER A 205 14.84 -5.04 -6.88
CA SER A 205 15.07 -5.01 -8.34
C SER A 205 15.14 -6.42 -8.95
N HIS A 206 15.62 -7.40 -8.18
CA HIS A 206 15.74 -8.79 -8.59
C HIS A 206 15.58 -9.72 -7.38
N SER A 207 15.00 -10.91 -7.58
CA SER A 207 14.85 -11.94 -6.54
C SER A 207 14.63 -13.31 -7.19
N GLU A 208 15.71 -14.02 -7.43
CA GLU A 208 15.72 -15.46 -7.67
C GLU A 208 16.19 -16.15 -6.38
N LEU A 209 15.43 -17.11 -5.88
CA LEU A 209 15.75 -17.85 -4.66
C LEU A 209 15.12 -19.24 -4.73
N GLU A 210 15.96 -20.27 -4.82
CA GLU A 210 15.53 -21.68 -4.80
C GLU A 210 16.28 -22.44 -3.72
N VAL A 211 15.57 -23.33 -3.02
CA VAL A 211 16.18 -24.33 -2.14
C VAL A 211 15.78 -25.72 -2.64
N SER A 212 16.76 -26.47 -3.11
CA SER A 212 16.62 -27.84 -3.60
C SER A 212 17.23 -28.82 -2.58
N THR A 213 16.46 -29.79 -2.10
CA THR A 213 16.83 -30.63 -0.94
C THR A 213 17.01 -32.11 -1.32
N SER A 214 17.95 -32.79 -0.68
CA SER A 214 18.22 -34.23 -0.84
C SER A 214 18.71 -34.87 0.46
N GLU A 215 18.88 -36.19 0.49
CA GLU A 215 19.48 -36.90 1.66
C GLU A 215 20.93 -36.46 1.95
N GLU A 216 21.69 -36.06 0.92
CA GLU A 216 23.14 -35.77 1.03
C GLU A 216 23.46 -34.27 1.20
N LEU A 217 22.69 -33.40 0.52
CA LEU A 217 22.87 -31.94 0.58
C LEU A 217 21.58 -31.18 0.27
N TRP A 218 21.47 -29.97 0.80
CA TRP A 218 20.51 -28.96 0.34
C TRP A 218 21.28 -27.88 -0.42
N ASN A 219 20.97 -27.69 -1.69
CA ASN A 219 21.53 -26.63 -2.50
C ASN A 219 20.64 -25.38 -2.34
N ILE A 220 21.25 -24.28 -1.91
CA ILE A 220 20.63 -22.96 -1.79
C ILE A 220 21.21 -22.10 -2.92
N HIS A 221 20.37 -21.74 -3.89
CA HIS A 221 20.71 -20.79 -4.94
C HIS A 221 19.96 -19.48 -4.70
N ALA A 222 20.69 -18.38 -4.59
CA ALA A 222 20.10 -17.05 -4.45
C ALA A 222 20.81 -16.01 -5.32
N ASP A 223 20.02 -15.24 -6.06
CA ASP A 223 20.42 -13.98 -6.68
C ASP A 223 19.34 -12.93 -6.39
N MET A 224 19.55 -12.13 -5.36
CA MET A 224 18.65 -11.05 -4.96
C MET A 224 19.35 -9.70 -4.99
N GLU A 225 18.62 -8.67 -5.39
CA GLU A 225 19.13 -7.30 -5.45
C GLU A 225 18.09 -6.30 -4.95
N PHE A 226 18.50 -5.49 -3.97
CA PHE A 226 17.71 -4.43 -3.38
C PHE A 226 18.41 -3.09 -3.57
N ASN A 227 17.63 -2.05 -3.85
CA ASN A 227 18.08 -0.66 -3.83
C ASN A 227 17.38 0.06 -2.69
N ALA A 228 18.11 0.89 -1.95
CA ALA A 228 17.57 1.70 -0.87
C ALA A 228 18.04 3.15 -1.00
N SER A 229 17.18 4.08 -0.60
CA SER A 229 17.54 5.49 -0.42
C SER A 229 17.08 5.92 0.97
N LEU A 230 18.02 6.26 1.84
CA LEU A 230 17.78 6.59 3.24
C LEU A 230 18.25 8.01 3.60
N PRO A 231 17.76 9.07 2.92
CA PRO A 231 18.26 10.44 3.10
C PRO A 231 18.03 11.08 4.48
N PHE A 232 17.55 10.31 5.47
CA PHE A 232 17.32 10.71 6.86
C PHE A 232 18.28 10.04 7.84
N ALA A 233 19.13 9.11 7.37
CA ALA A 233 20.04 8.35 8.22
C ALA A 233 21.36 8.05 7.51
N GLU A 234 22.46 8.16 8.25
CA GLU A 234 23.78 7.71 7.82
C GLU A 234 23.95 6.23 8.15
N LEU A 235 24.37 5.44 7.16
CA LEU A 235 24.74 4.04 7.32
C LEU A 235 26.23 3.94 7.70
N VAL A 236 26.50 3.43 8.90
CA VAL A 236 27.87 3.19 9.39
C VAL A 236 28.25 1.76 9.05
N TYR A 237 29.41 1.61 8.40
CA TYR A 237 29.96 0.33 8.00
C TYR A 237 31.18 -0.04 8.85
N ASP A 238 31.32 -1.33 9.17
CA ASP A 238 32.52 -1.87 9.82
C ASP A 238 33.68 -2.09 8.83
N GLU A 239 34.83 -2.58 9.31
CA GLU A 239 36.01 -2.83 8.48
C GLU A 239 35.81 -3.94 7.43
N ASP A 240 34.81 -4.81 7.64
CA ASP A 240 34.42 -5.91 6.74
C ASP A 240 33.33 -5.50 5.73
N GLY A 241 32.81 -4.26 5.84
CA GLY A 241 31.79 -3.71 4.94
C GLY A 241 30.34 -4.00 5.33
N ASN A 242 30.10 -4.57 6.51
CA ASN A 242 28.74 -4.81 7.02
C ASN A 242 28.17 -3.56 7.71
N ILE A 243 26.86 -3.47 7.81
CA ILE A 243 26.19 -2.37 8.51
C ILE A 243 26.36 -2.55 10.03
N GLU A 244 27.13 -1.67 10.68
CA GLU A 244 27.33 -1.64 12.14
C GLU A 244 26.20 -0.86 12.83
N ASP A 245 25.82 0.31 12.31
CA ASP A 245 24.74 1.13 12.88
C ASP A 245 24.01 1.98 11.82
N ILE A 246 22.81 2.44 12.18
CA ILE A 246 21.99 3.35 11.38
C ILE A 246 21.75 4.61 12.22
N ILE A 247 22.43 5.70 11.87
CA ILE A 247 22.40 6.96 12.62
C ILE A 247 21.41 7.92 11.95
N VAL A 248 20.18 8.01 12.50
CA VAL A 248 19.19 9.00 12.08
C VAL A 248 19.69 10.42 12.41
N GLU A 249 19.59 11.36 11.47
CA GLU A 249 20.05 12.74 11.67
C GLU A 249 19.43 13.34 12.95
N GLU A 250 20.27 13.97 13.78
CA GLU A 250 19.84 14.58 15.05
C GLU A 250 18.79 15.70 14.87
N GLU A 251 18.73 16.31 13.68
CA GLU A 251 17.69 17.29 13.35
C GLU A 251 16.31 16.64 13.11
N ILE A 252 16.31 15.45 12.52
CA ILE A 252 15.11 14.68 12.20
C ILE A 252 14.59 13.96 13.45
N SER A 253 15.48 13.36 14.26
CA SER A 253 15.10 12.69 15.51
C SER A 253 14.52 13.64 16.56
N ASN A 254 15.02 14.88 16.63
CA ASN A 254 14.45 15.95 17.45
C ASN A 254 13.20 16.62 16.80
N MET A 255 12.71 16.10 15.67
CA MET A 255 11.55 16.63 14.94
C MET A 255 11.64 18.13 14.58
N ARG A 256 12.84 18.65 14.26
CA ARG A 256 13.02 20.08 13.96
C ARG A 256 12.24 20.43 12.68
N PRO A 257 11.28 21.37 12.70
CA PRO A 257 10.38 21.59 11.54
C PRO A 257 11.09 21.95 10.23
N ALA A 258 12.21 22.69 10.30
CA ALA A 258 12.99 23.05 9.11
C ALA A 258 13.68 21.84 8.46
N ALA A 259 14.21 20.92 9.26
CA ALA A 259 14.83 19.68 8.78
C ALA A 259 13.78 18.72 8.23
N LEU A 260 12.65 18.52 8.94
CA LEU A 260 11.52 17.74 8.44
C LEU A 260 10.98 18.29 7.10
N PHE A 261 10.93 19.62 6.92
CA PHE A 261 10.52 20.24 5.65
C PHE A 261 11.56 20.03 4.54
N LYS A 262 12.85 20.25 4.81
CA LYS A 262 13.96 19.98 3.87
C LYS A 262 13.91 18.53 3.40
N GLN A 263 13.70 17.60 4.33
CA GLN A 263 13.60 16.17 4.07
C GLN A 263 12.36 15.82 3.24
N SER A 264 11.21 16.39 3.58
CA SER A 264 9.95 16.17 2.89
C SER A 264 9.99 16.61 1.42
N PHE A 265 10.75 17.66 1.11
CA PHE A 265 10.90 18.21 -0.25
C PHE A 265 12.33 18.03 -0.79
N ASN A 266 12.90 16.84 -0.59
CA ASN A 266 14.24 16.53 -1.08
C ASN A 266 14.29 16.53 -2.62
N ALA A 267 14.88 17.58 -3.20
CA ALA A 267 14.99 17.76 -4.64
C ALA A 267 16.04 16.85 -5.32
N LYS A 268 16.89 16.15 -4.55
CA LYS A 268 17.81 15.12 -5.09
C LYS A 268 17.04 13.84 -5.48
N ASN A 269 15.99 13.52 -4.72
CA ASN A 269 15.12 12.37 -4.94
C ASN A 269 13.83 12.81 -5.64
N PHE A 270 13.98 13.42 -6.82
CA PHE A 270 12.89 14.04 -7.56
C PHE A 270 12.21 13.06 -8.53
N GLY A 271 10.90 13.15 -8.63
CA GLY A 271 10.09 12.36 -9.55
C GLY A 271 9.01 13.15 -10.26
N LEU A 272 8.45 12.53 -11.30
CA LEU A 272 7.35 13.07 -12.08
C LEU A 272 6.27 12.01 -12.25
N GLY A 273 5.02 12.44 -12.23
CA GLY A 273 3.89 11.57 -12.53
C GLY A 273 2.72 12.28 -13.19
N VAL A 274 1.79 11.50 -13.75
CA VAL A 274 0.56 11.99 -14.34
C VAL A 274 -0.61 11.07 -14.02
N ASP A 275 -1.76 11.67 -13.70
CA ASP A 275 -3.06 11.00 -13.71
C ASP A 275 -3.88 11.49 -14.89
N LEU A 276 -4.63 10.60 -15.52
CA LEU A 276 -5.55 10.89 -16.62
C LEU A 276 -6.95 10.37 -16.28
N GLY A 277 -7.99 11.11 -16.65
CA GLY A 277 -9.38 10.75 -16.41
C GLY A 277 -10.30 11.20 -17.55
N VAL A 278 -11.32 10.40 -17.83
CA VAL A 278 -12.38 10.71 -18.79
C VAL A 278 -13.73 10.23 -18.27
N ASP A 279 -14.72 11.10 -18.42
CA ASP A 279 -16.14 10.86 -18.15
C ASP A 279 -16.91 11.10 -19.46
N TYR A 280 -17.77 10.15 -19.84
CA TYR A 280 -18.64 10.20 -21.02
C TYR A 280 -20.09 9.94 -20.64
N ARG A 281 -20.97 10.91 -20.92
CA ARG A 281 -22.41 10.83 -20.70
C ARG A 281 -23.15 10.66 -22.04
N PRO A 282 -23.41 9.43 -22.52
CA PRO A 282 -24.18 9.21 -23.74
C PRO A 282 -25.65 9.62 -23.62
N THR A 283 -26.20 9.65 -22.39
CA THR A 283 -27.52 10.22 -22.05
C THR A 283 -27.48 10.74 -20.62
N ASP A 284 -28.49 11.50 -20.19
CA ASP A 284 -28.60 12.03 -18.81
C ASP A 284 -28.74 10.93 -17.73
N ARG A 285 -28.91 9.67 -18.12
CA ARG A 285 -29.03 8.52 -17.21
C ARG A 285 -27.79 7.64 -17.15
N TRP A 286 -26.79 7.84 -18.01
CA TRP A 286 -25.61 6.99 -18.07
C TRP A 286 -24.33 7.81 -17.98
N LEU A 287 -23.38 7.34 -17.20
CA LEU A 287 -21.99 7.78 -17.19
C LEU A 287 -21.13 6.55 -17.47
N LEU A 288 -20.24 6.64 -18.44
CA LEU A 288 -19.13 5.71 -18.64
C LEU A 288 -17.86 6.49 -18.31
N SER A 289 -16.94 5.91 -17.55
CA SER A 289 -15.74 6.61 -17.08
C SER A 289 -14.52 5.71 -17.15
N ALA A 290 -13.35 6.29 -17.34
CA ALA A 290 -12.09 5.61 -17.18
C ALA A 290 -11.04 6.55 -16.60
N SER A 291 -10.13 6.03 -15.79
CA SER A 291 -8.95 6.75 -15.32
C SER A 291 -7.74 5.86 -15.23
N VAL A 292 -6.57 6.43 -15.47
CA VAL A 292 -5.27 5.80 -15.19
C VAL A 292 -4.52 6.74 -14.27
N LEU A 293 -4.12 6.23 -13.11
CA LEU A 293 -3.47 6.99 -12.06
C LEU A 293 -2.03 6.52 -11.89
N ASP A 294 -1.22 7.37 -11.27
CA ASP A 294 0.12 7.04 -10.81
C ASP A 294 1.06 6.55 -11.94
N ILE A 295 0.90 7.09 -13.15
CA ILE A 295 1.88 6.88 -14.23
C ILE A 295 3.09 7.77 -13.92
N GLY A 296 4.17 7.22 -13.38
CA GLY A 296 5.33 8.01 -12.99
C GLY A 296 6.49 7.21 -12.43
N TYR A 297 7.53 7.94 -12.00
CA TYR A 297 8.71 7.41 -11.34
C TYR A 297 9.33 8.46 -10.42
N ILE A 298 10.13 8.01 -9.46
CA ILE A 298 11.04 8.84 -8.66
C ILE A 298 12.47 8.42 -8.99
N HIS A 299 13.33 9.39 -9.26
CA HIS A 299 14.76 9.18 -9.47
C HIS A 299 15.50 9.41 -8.15
N TRP A 300 16.21 8.40 -7.66
CA TRP A 300 16.88 8.41 -6.37
C TRP A 300 18.38 8.64 -6.54
N THR A 301 18.91 9.64 -5.84
CA THR A 301 20.33 10.03 -5.90
C THR A 301 20.93 10.42 -4.54
N ASP A 302 20.10 10.49 -3.48
CA ASP A 302 20.53 10.88 -2.14
C ASP A 302 20.61 9.68 -1.20
N GLU A 303 21.72 9.55 -0.46
CA GLU A 303 22.02 8.42 0.45
C GLU A 303 21.51 7.08 -0.10
N VAL A 304 22.02 6.73 -1.29
CA VAL A 304 21.62 5.52 -2.01
C VAL A 304 22.58 4.37 -1.71
N HIS A 305 22.00 3.22 -1.43
CA HIS A 305 22.70 1.99 -1.10
C HIS A 305 22.15 0.84 -1.94
N LYS A 306 23.05 -0.06 -2.33
CA LYS A 306 22.71 -1.30 -3.02
C LYS A 306 23.07 -2.47 -2.12
N VAL A 307 22.15 -3.42 -2.01
CA VAL A 307 22.34 -4.68 -1.29
C VAL A 307 22.17 -5.81 -2.29
N SER A 308 23.22 -6.59 -2.51
CA SER A 308 23.14 -7.83 -3.28
C SER A 308 23.29 -9.02 -2.35
N PHE A 309 22.45 -10.03 -2.56
CA PHE A 309 22.60 -11.35 -1.94
C PHE A 309 22.81 -12.36 -3.05
N LYS A 310 24.05 -12.81 -3.23
CA LYS A 310 24.41 -13.81 -4.23
C LYS A 310 25.12 -14.97 -3.55
N THR A 311 24.51 -16.16 -3.57
CA THR A 311 25.13 -17.35 -2.99
C THR A 311 24.69 -18.62 -3.71
N ASP A 312 25.66 -19.52 -3.87
CA ASP A 312 25.49 -20.92 -4.22
C ASP A 312 26.06 -21.72 -3.05
N TYR A 313 25.20 -22.23 -2.17
CA TYR A 313 25.61 -22.88 -0.92
C TYR A 313 25.05 -24.29 -0.79
N ASP A 314 25.94 -25.27 -0.73
CA ASP A 314 25.61 -26.67 -0.46
C ASP A 314 25.67 -26.97 1.04
N TYR A 315 24.51 -27.04 1.68
CA TYR A 315 24.37 -27.42 3.07
C TYR A 315 24.29 -28.94 3.23
N THR A 316 25.36 -29.57 3.73
CA THR A 316 25.45 -31.03 3.91
C THR A 316 24.86 -31.56 5.21
N GLY A 317 24.01 -30.78 5.89
CA GLY A 317 23.44 -31.13 7.20
C GLY A 317 24.41 -31.02 8.38
N LEU A 318 23.96 -31.49 9.56
CA LEU A 318 24.73 -31.48 10.81
C LEU A 318 25.32 -32.87 11.11
N GLU A 319 26.63 -33.07 10.92
CA GLU A 319 27.31 -34.33 11.24
C GLU A 319 27.60 -34.46 12.74
N VAL A 320 26.58 -34.83 13.51
CA VAL A 320 26.66 -35.04 14.97
C VAL A 320 27.60 -36.20 15.31
N ASN A 321 28.87 -35.91 15.59
CA ASN A 321 29.84 -36.91 16.07
C ASN A 321 29.66 -37.17 17.58
N PRO A 322 29.12 -38.34 18.02
CA PRO A 322 28.85 -38.61 19.43
C PRO A 322 30.10 -38.66 20.32
N PHE A 323 31.31 -38.69 19.74
CA PHE A 323 32.58 -38.71 20.47
C PHE A 323 33.20 -37.31 20.66
N GLU A 324 32.68 -36.27 20.02
CA GLU A 324 33.16 -34.88 20.17
C GLU A 324 32.55 -34.15 21.38
N PHE A 325 31.44 -34.65 21.94
CA PHE A 325 30.82 -34.18 23.19
C PHE A 325 31.61 -34.54 24.47
N ALA A 326 32.91 -34.82 24.34
CA ALA A 326 33.80 -35.24 25.43
C ALA A 326 34.39 -34.02 26.17
N GLY A 327 33.56 -33.27 26.89
CA GLY A 327 34.00 -32.10 27.68
C GLY A 327 32.86 -31.27 28.25
N ASP A 328 33.08 -29.96 28.40
CA ASP A 328 32.07 -28.97 28.83
C ASP A 328 31.13 -28.51 27.70
N LEU A 329 31.34 -28.98 26.45
CA LEU A 329 30.48 -28.65 25.30
C LEU A 329 29.21 -29.49 25.30
N SER A 330 28.06 -28.84 25.39
CA SER A 330 26.76 -29.49 25.27
C SER A 330 26.36 -29.69 23.81
N PHE A 331 25.38 -30.57 23.57
CA PHE A 331 24.76 -30.71 22.25
C PHE A 331 24.15 -29.39 21.74
N GLY A 332 23.66 -28.54 22.63
CA GLY A 332 23.16 -27.21 22.28
C GLY A 332 24.24 -26.31 21.71
N ASP A 333 25.43 -26.29 22.32
CA ASP A 333 26.56 -25.47 21.87
C ASP A 333 27.09 -25.93 20.49
N TYR A 334 27.09 -27.24 20.23
CA TYR A 334 27.43 -27.79 18.91
C TYR A 334 26.41 -27.40 17.82
N VAL A 335 25.11 -27.50 18.12
CA VAL A 335 24.06 -27.07 17.20
C VAL A 335 24.14 -25.56 16.94
N ASP A 336 24.28 -24.74 17.98
CA ASP A 336 24.38 -23.27 17.88
C ASP A 336 25.61 -22.82 17.09
N SER A 337 26.78 -23.44 17.31
CA SER A 337 27.99 -23.17 16.52
C SER A 337 27.88 -23.61 15.06
N SER A 338 27.17 -24.70 14.77
CA SER A 338 26.95 -25.15 13.39
C SER A 338 25.96 -24.26 12.64
N PHE A 339 24.87 -23.84 13.30
CA PHE A 339 23.96 -22.83 12.75
C PHE A 339 24.64 -21.46 12.57
N SER A 340 25.55 -21.09 13.48
CA SER A 340 26.37 -19.88 13.35
C SER A 340 27.28 -19.96 12.12
N ALA A 341 27.97 -21.09 11.91
CA ALA A 341 28.82 -21.28 10.73
C ALA A 341 28.01 -21.23 9.41
N MET A 342 26.79 -21.78 9.38
CA MET A 342 25.89 -21.66 8.24
C MET A 342 25.44 -20.20 8.04
N ALA A 343 25.08 -19.49 9.11
CA ALA A 343 24.68 -18.09 9.07
C ALA A 343 25.83 -17.18 8.59
N ASP A 344 27.07 -17.41 9.06
CA ASP A 344 28.27 -16.70 8.63
C ASP A 344 28.58 -16.98 7.14
N SER A 345 28.43 -18.23 6.69
CA SER A 345 28.63 -18.59 5.27
C SER A 345 27.59 -17.97 4.35
N LEU A 346 26.33 -17.89 4.79
CA LEU A 346 25.28 -17.18 4.04
C LEU A 346 25.49 -15.66 4.11
N ALA A 347 25.90 -15.11 5.25
CA ALA A 347 26.23 -13.70 5.39
C ALA A 347 27.39 -13.27 4.47
N GLY A 348 28.34 -14.16 4.18
CA GLY A 348 29.39 -13.94 3.18
C GLY A 348 28.89 -13.72 1.74
N GLY A 349 27.63 -14.06 1.44
CA GLY A 349 26.97 -13.74 0.16
C GLY A 349 26.23 -12.40 0.16
N LEU A 350 26.17 -11.68 1.29
CA LEU A 350 25.59 -10.34 1.39
C LEU A 350 26.67 -9.29 1.12
N GLU A 351 26.50 -8.52 0.03
CA GLU A 351 27.34 -7.38 -0.30
C GLU A 351 26.54 -6.08 -0.12
N PHE A 352 27.05 -5.19 0.74
CA PHE A 352 26.57 -3.83 0.86
C PHE A 352 27.49 -2.86 0.12
N ALA A 353 26.92 -2.06 -0.78
CA ALA A 353 27.66 -1.05 -1.53
C ALA A 353 26.96 0.31 -1.47
N ALA A 354 27.75 1.38 -1.53
CA ALA A 354 27.24 2.69 -1.92
C ALA A 354 26.65 2.57 -3.33
N GLY A 355 25.36 2.86 -3.47
CA GLY A 355 24.64 2.68 -4.72
C GLY A 355 24.84 3.85 -5.68
N GLY A 356 24.62 3.58 -6.97
CA GLY A 356 24.48 4.64 -7.98
C GLY A 356 23.09 5.28 -7.93
N ALA A 357 22.72 6.02 -8.98
CA ALA A 357 21.34 6.48 -9.12
C ALA A 357 20.43 5.37 -9.66
N TYR A 358 19.21 5.25 -9.15
CA TYR A 358 18.18 4.33 -9.64
C TYR A 358 16.82 5.00 -9.78
N ASN A 359 15.84 4.29 -10.34
CA ASN A 359 14.45 4.74 -10.40
C ASN A 359 13.55 3.73 -9.69
N SER A 360 12.64 4.19 -8.84
CA SER A 360 11.46 3.39 -8.47
C SER A 360 10.23 3.94 -9.22
N HIS A 361 9.40 3.02 -9.71
CA HIS A 361 8.18 3.36 -10.43
C HIS A 361 7.02 3.49 -9.45
N LEU A 362 6.12 4.44 -9.68
CA LEU A 362 4.84 4.45 -8.97
C LEU A 362 4.00 3.27 -9.43
N ASN A 363 3.22 2.66 -8.52
CA ASN A 363 2.30 1.56 -8.81
C ASN A 363 1.08 2.07 -9.61
N PRO A 364 0.98 1.83 -10.93
CA PRO A 364 -0.09 2.39 -11.76
C PRO A 364 -1.44 1.73 -11.46
N LYS A 365 -2.53 2.49 -11.60
CA LYS A 365 -3.89 2.01 -11.28
C LYS A 365 -4.85 2.37 -12.40
N LEU A 366 -5.46 1.38 -13.03
CA LEU A 366 -6.50 1.53 -14.05
C LEU A 366 -7.88 1.38 -13.40
N TYR A 367 -8.80 2.27 -13.74
CA TYR A 367 -10.21 2.19 -13.36
C TYR A 367 -11.07 2.29 -14.61
N VAL A 368 -12.07 1.43 -14.73
CA VAL A 368 -13.08 1.46 -15.80
C VAL A 368 -14.46 1.31 -15.16
N GLY A 369 -15.29 2.35 -15.29
CA GLY A 369 -16.55 2.49 -14.56
C GLY A 369 -17.75 2.74 -15.47
N ALA A 370 -18.91 2.31 -14.99
CA ALA A 370 -20.21 2.70 -15.50
C ALA A 370 -21.14 3.08 -14.33
N SER A 371 -21.98 4.10 -14.51
CA SER A 371 -23.05 4.46 -13.59
C SER A 371 -24.36 4.67 -14.32
N TRP A 372 -25.46 4.25 -13.70
CA TRP A 372 -26.82 4.44 -14.20
C TRP A 372 -27.72 5.11 -13.15
N TRP A 373 -28.35 6.22 -13.50
CA TRP A 373 -29.31 6.91 -12.64
C TRP A 373 -30.71 6.34 -12.82
N ALA A 374 -31.19 5.64 -11.79
CA ALA A 374 -32.57 5.18 -11.67
C ALA A 374 -33.51 6.37 -11.40
N THR A 375 -33.06 7.29 -10.55
CA THR A 375 -33.71 8.58 -10.25
C THR A 375 -32.62 9.66 -10.07
N PRO A 376 -32.96 10.96 -10.03
CA PRO A 376 -31.97 12.01 -9.73
C PRO A 376 -31.22 11.80 -8.40
N SER A 377 -31.85 11.12 -7.43
CA SER A 377 -31.28 10.82 -6.12
C SER A 377 -30.69 9.41 -5.97
N ILE A 378 -30.87 8.50 -6.93
CA ILE A 378 -30.43 7.09 -6.82
C ILE A 378 -29.70 6.68 -8.10
N ASN A 379 -28.43 6.33 -7.97
CA ASN A 379 -27.66 5.72 -9.06
C ASN A 379 -27.01 4.41 -8.62
N PHE A 380 -26.80 3.53 -9.59
CA PHE A 380 -26.08 2.27 -9.44
C PHE A 380 -24.78 2.35 -10.24
N GLY A 381 -23.69 1.86 -9.67
CA GLY A 381 -22.36 1.87 -10.27
C GLY A 381 -21.80 0.46 -10.44
N LEU A 382 -20.94 0.28 -11.44
CA LEU A 382 -20.10 -0.89 -11.65
C LEU A 382 -18.70 -0.42 -12.04
N LEU A 383 -17.67 -0.89 -11.34
CA LEU A 383 -16.28 -0.47 -11.49
C LEU A 383 -15.37 -1.69 -11.57
N SER A 384 -14.59 -1.81 -12.63
CA SER A 384 -13.36 -2.60 -12.62
C SER A 384 -12.20 -1.70 -12.18
N ARG A 385 -11.36 -2.21 -11.29
CA ARG A 385 -10.07 -1.62 -10.88
C ARG A 385 -8.98 -2.65 -11.13
N THR A 386 -7.87 -2.22 -11.70
CA THR A 386 -6.66 -3.01 -11.91
C THR A 386 -5.46 -2.27 -11.34
N ASP A 387 -4.87 -2.81 -10.27
CA ASP A 387 -3.62 -2.31 -9.70
C ASP A 387 -2.46 -3.13 -10.27
N PHE A 388 -1.44 -2.45 -10.79
CA PHE A 388 -0.23 -3.06 -11.35
C PHE A 388 0.92 -2.90 -10.33
N LEU A 389 1.38 -4.03 -9.77
CA LEU A 389 2.54 -4.11 -8.87
C LEU A 389 3.71 -4.82 -9.58
N ARG A 390 4.87 -4.90 -8.92
CA ARG A 390 6.10 -5.49 -9.46
C ARG A 390 5.91 -6.92 -9.99
N GLU A 391 5.43 -7.81 -9.12
CA GLU A 391 5.29 -9.26 -9.40
C GLU A 391 3.86 -9.70 -9.74
N THR A 392 2.87 -8.80 -9.62
CA THR A 392 1.47 -9.22 -9.72
C THR A 392 0.52 -8.10 -10.12
N ILE A 393 -0.65 -8.50 -10.62
CA ILE A 393 -1.74 -7.62 -11.00
C ILE A 393 -2.96 -7.98 -10.17
N PHE A 394 -3.56 -6.98 -9.51
CA PHE A 394 -4.78 -7.16 -8.72
C PHE A 394 -5.98 -6.57 -9.45
N GLU A 395 -6.89 -7.42 -9.91
CA GLU A 395 -8.19 -7.02 -10.45
C GLU A 395 -9.29 -7.10 -9.38
N GLN A 396 -10.19 -6.11 -9.40
CA GLN A 396 -11.32 -5.99 -8.48
C GLN A 396 -12.55 -5.52 -9.26
N LEU A 397 -13.72 -6.08 -8.95
CA LEU A 397 -15.00 -5.68 -9.52
C LEU A 397 -15.95 -5.21 -8.41
N THR A 398 -16.25 -3.91 -8.39
CA THR A 398 -17.13 -3.29 -7.40
C THR A 398 -18.47 -2.91 -8.01
N ALA A 399 -19.57 -3.39 -7.44
CA ALA A 399 -20.90 -2.86 -7.67
C ALA A 399 -21.27 -1.88 -6.54
N SER A 400 -21.97 -0.79 -6.84
CA SER A 400 -22.40 0.20 -5.83
C SER A 400 -23.85 0.66 -6.00
N ALA A 401 -24.50 1.01 -4.90
CA ALA A 401 -25.75 1.75 -4.85
C ALA A 401 -25.53 3.07 -4.10
N ASN A 402 -25.78 4.20 -4.76
CA ASN A 402 -25.49 5.54 -4.27
C ASN A 402 -26.80 6.33 -4.12
N PHE A 403 -26.98 6.98 -2.96
CA PHE A 403 -28.16 7.77 -2.64
C PHE A 403 -27.79 9.21 -2.23
N ALA A 404 -28.44 10.19 -2.85
CA ALA A 404 -28.27 11.62 -2.58
C ALA A 404 -29.57 12.24 -2.07
N ALA A 405 -29.64 12.53 -0.76
CA ALA A 405 -30.74 13.25 -0.14
C ALA A 405 -30.56 14.77 -0.34
N GLY A 406 -30.90 15.21 -1.55
CA GLY A 406 -30.63 16.57 -2.00
C GLY A 406 -29.14 16.85 -2.00
N ARG A 407 -28.73 17.99 -1.41
CA ARG A 407 -27.31 18.39 -1.32
C ARG A 407 -26.69 18.13 0.05
N VAL A 408 -27.49 17.75 1.05
CA VAL A 408 -27.06 17.71 2.45
C VAL A 408 -26.40 16.40 2.81
N LEU A 409 -26.89 15.28 2.30
CA LEU A 409 -26.45 13.95 2.71
C LEU A 409 -26.31 13.03 1.49
N ASN A 410 -25.11 12.51 1.29
CA ASN A 410 -24.82 11.44 0.33
C ASN A 410 -24.47 10.16 1.10
N PHE A 411 -24.97 9.03 0.62
CA PHE A 411 -24.68 7.70 1.12
C PHE A 411 -24.27 6.80 -0.06
N THR A 412 -23.29 5.92 0.17
CA THR A 412 -22.93 4.85 -0.76
C THR A 412 -22.92 3.52 0.00
N LEU A 413 -23.39 2.47 -0.67
CA LEU A 413 -23.19 1.07 -0.30
C LEU A 413 -22.51 0.38 -1.48
N SER A 414 -21.46 -0.39 -1.23
CA SER A 414 -20.73 -1.10 -2.28
C SER A 414 -20.50 -2.56 -1.92
N TYR A 415 -20.27 -3.37 -2.94
CA TYR A 415 -19.88 -4.76 -2.83
C TYR A 415 -18.73 -5.01 -3.81
N THR A 416 -17.58 -5.44 -3.29
CA THR A 416 -16.35 -5.64 -4.09
C THR A 416 -15.97 -7.11 -4.14
N TYR A 417 -16.04 -7.69 -5.32
CA TYR A 417 -15.44 -8.98 -5.62
C TYR A 417 -13.96 -8.81 -5.94
N THR A 418 -13.09 -9.54 -5.24
CA THR A 418 -11.68 -9.71 -5.64
C THR A 418 -11.44 -11.20 -5.93
N THR A 419 -10.38 -11.51 -6.67
CA THR A 419 -10.00 -12.89 -7.03
C THR A 419 -9.77 -13.82 -5.82
N THR A 420 -9.72 -13.28 -4.61
CA THR A 420 -9.41 -14.02 -3.37
C THR A 420 -10.42 -13.83 -2.24
N TYR A 421 -11.40 -12.93 -2.40
CA TYR A 421 -12.39 -12.66 -1.36
C TYR A 421 -13.70 -12.10 -1.92
N TRP A 422 -14.80 -12.66 -1.42
CA TRP A 422 -16.16 -12.43 -1.92
C TRP A 422 -17.08 -11.75 -0.91
N LYS A 423 -16.57 -11.31 0.24
CA LYS A 423 -17.39 -10.70 1.30
C LYS A 423 -17.12 -9.20 1.51
N ASN A 424 -16.44 -8.46 0.63
CA ASN A 424 -16.19 -7.03 0.88
C ASN A 424 -17.47 -6.21 0.71
N ILE A 425 -18.05 -5.71 1.81
CA ILE A 425 -19.18 -4.77 1.76
C ILE A 425 -18.76 -3.42 2.33
N GLY A 426 -18.74 -2.43 1.45
CA GLY A 426 -18.44 -1.04 1.76
C GLY A 426 -19.65 -0.20 2.06
N ALA A 427 -19.44 0.84 2.87
CA ALA A 427 -20.39 1.91 3.08
C ALA A 427 -19.66 3.24 3.28
N GLY A 428 -20.24 4.32 2.76
CA GLY A 428 -19.73 5.67 2.94
C GLY A 428 -20.83 6.69 3.14
N ILE A 429 -20.52 7.75 3.89
CA ILE A 429 -21.42 8.85 4.22
C ILE A 429 -20.69 10.19 4.01
N SER A 430 -21.38 11.16 3.43
CA SER A 430 -20.90 12.54 3.29
C SER A 430 -22.00 13.51 3.68
N LEU A 431 -21.69 14.43 4.59
CA LEU A 431 -22.58 15.44 5.14
C LEU A 431 -22.10 16.83 4.76
N ASN A 432 -22.95 17.59 4.06
CA ASN A 432 -22.76 18.99 3.71
C ASN A 432 -23.58 19.88 4.66
N ALA A 433 -22.96 20.30 5.76
CA ALA A 433 -23.50 21.22 6.74
C ALA A 433 -23.11 22.67 6.41
N GLY A 434 -23.87 23.30 5.51
CA GLY A 434 -23.60 24.68 5.07
C GLY A 434 -22.33 24.74 4.22
N PRO A 435 -21.29 25.48 4.61
CA PRO A 435 -19.99 25.45 3.91
C PRO A 435 -19.14 24.24 4.32
N VAL A 436 -19.48 23.49 5.37
CA VAL A 436 -18.66 22.36 5.84
C VAL A 436 -19.12 21.07 5.16
N ASN A 437 -18.20 20.38 4.50
CA ASN A 437 -18.37 19.01 4.01
C ASN A 437 -17.52 18.08 4.87
N ILE A 438 -18.12 17.03 5.43
CA ILE A 438 -17.42 15.96 6.16
C ILE A 438 -17.79 14.64 5.49
N TYR A 439 -16.82 13.78 5.22
CA TYR A 439 -17.09 12.43 4.74
C TYR A 439 -16.27 11.37 5.46
N LEU A 440 -16.84 10.17 5.51
CA LEU A 440 -16.20 8.94 5.96
C LEU A 440 -16.66 7.80 5.04
N ILE A 441 -15.71 7.08 4.46
CA ILE A 441 -15.97 5.98 3.51
C ILE A 441 -15.10 4.79 3.92
N SER A 442 -15.64 3.58 3.84
CA SER A 442 -14.86 2.34 3.91
C SER A 442 -15.44 1.30 2.96
N ASP A 443 -14.59 0.50 2.31
CA ASP A 443 -15.02 -0.60 1.43
C ASP A 443 -15.21 -1.94 2.16
N ASN A 444 -15.03 -1.95 3.49
CA ASN A 444 -15.27 -3.15 4.30
C ASN A 444 -15.98 -2.86 5.63
N THR A 445 -16.80 -1.81 5.67
CA THR A 445 -17.50 -1.31 6.86
C THR A 445 -18.30 -2.39 7.58
N LEU A 446 -18.95 -3.31 6.85
CA LEU A 446 -19.76 -4.34 7.50
C LEU A 446 -18.90 -5.47 8.08
N ASN A 447 -17.81 -5.88 7.43
CA ASN A 447 -16.97 -6.95 7.98
C ASN A 447 -16.20 -6.43 9.19
N ALA A 448 -15.72 -5.19 9.14
CA ALA A 448 -15.12 -4.51 10.28
C ALA A 448 -16.01 -4.41 11.54
N ILE A 449 -17.33 -4.62 11.39
CA ILE A 449 -18.31 -4.52 12.48
C ILE A 449 -18.92 -5.89 12.83
N PHE A 450 -19.17 -6.74 11.84
CA PHE A 450 -19.93 -8.00 11.98
C PHE A 450 -19.09 -9.27 11.73
N TRP A 451 -17.97 -9.17 11.02
CA TRP A 451 -17.12 -10.30 10.59
C TRP A 451 -15.63 -9.92 10.66
N THR A 452 -15.19 -9.38 11.80
CA THR A 452 -13.83 -8.86 12.00
C THR A 452 -12.77 -9.93 11.83
N ALA A 453 -13.09 -11.15 12.26
CA ALA A 453 -12.29 -12.36 12.08
C ALA A 453 -11.99 -12.63 10.59
N GLU A 454 -13.02 -12.60 9.74
CA GLU A 454 -12.90 -12.90 8.31
C GLU A 454 -12.22 -11.81 7.48
N ALA A 455 -11.84 -10.68 8.09
CA ALA A 455 -11.36 -9.51 7.37
C ALA A 455 -9.93 -9.72 6.85
N ARG A 456 -9.77 -9.70 5.52
CA ARG A 456 -8.45 -9.80 4.85
C ARG A 456 -7.69 -8.47 4.80
N ALA A 457 -8.10 -7.52 5.64
CA ALA A 457 -8.49 -6.20 5.12
C ALA A 457 -9.58 -5.36 5.88
N VAL A 458 -9.43 -4.10 6.31
CA VAL A 458 -10.58 -3.15 6.61
C VAL A 458 -10.28 -1.67 6.29
N ASN A 459 -10.85 -0.88 5.34
CA ASN A 459 -10.29 0.48 5.01
C ASN A 459 -10.88 1.72 5.72
N PHE A 460 -10.27 2.91 5.53
CA PHE A 460 -11.02 4.18 5.51
C PHE A 460 -10.47 5.30 4.60
N TRP A 461 -11.38 6.15 4.11
CA TRP A 461 -11.14 7.55 3.71
C TRP A 461 -11.93 8.49 4.62
N PHE A 462 -11.26 9.44 5.25
CA PHE A 462 -11.86 10.54 5.99
C PHE A 462 -11.55 11.88 5.30
N GLY A 463 -12.43 12.87 5.45
CA GLY A 463 -12.19 14.21 4.93
C GLY A 463 -13.06 15.27 5.57
N VAL A 464 -12.50 16.48 5.68
CA VAL A 464 -13.20 17.70 6.07
C VAL A 464 -12.83 18.81 5.09
N ASN A 465 -13.81 19.36 4.40
CA ASN A 465 -13.65 20.45 3.44
C ASN A 465 -14.49 21.66 3.85
N LEU A 466 -13.98 22.85 3.54
CA LEU A 466 -14.78 24.08 3.48
C LEU A 466 -15.06 24.38 2.01
N ILE A 467 -16.34 24.37 1.63
CA ILE A 467 -16.86 24.46 0.27
C ILE A 467 -17.69 25.74 0.12
N PHE A 468 -17.41 26.51 -0.92
CA PHE A 468 -17.99 27.81 -1.20
C PHE A 468 -18.43 27.93 -2.67
N GLY A 469 -19.31 28.89 -2.97
CA GLY A 469 -19.67 29.24 -4.35
C GLY A 469 -20.70 28.33 -5.06
N TYR A 470 -20.95 27.11 -4.58
CA TYR A 470 -21.88 26.12 -5.15
C TYR A 470 -23.32 26.62 -5.45
N LYS A 471 -23.75 27.74 -4.84
CA LYS A 471 -25.05 28.36 -5.14
C LYS A 471 -25.10 29.08 -6.49
N LYS A 472 -23.97 29.60 -7.01
CA LYS A 472 -23.95 30.31 -8.31
C LYS A 472 -24.06 29.39 -9.52
N CYS A 473 -23.72 28.11 -9.35
CA CYS A 473 -23.69 27.13 -10.44
C CYS A 473 -25.09 26.63 -10.82
N LEU A 474 -26.06 26.78 -9.91
CA LEU A 474 -27.48 26.50 -10.15
C LEU A 474 -28.04 27.25 -11.36
N GLU A 475 -27.52 28.43 -11.67
CA GLU A 475 -27.99 29.27 -12.78
C GLU A 475 -27.38 28.86 -14.13
N LEU A 476 -26.34 28.02 -14.14
CA LEU A 476 -25.66 27.52 -15.34
C LEU A 476 -26.12 26.11 -15.75
N ASP A 477 -26.52 25.27 -14.79
CA ASP A 477 -26.92 23.86 -14.99
C ASP A 477 -28.45 23.64 -15.11
N GLY A 478 -29.23 24.67 -15.42
CA GLY A 478 -30.70 24.64 -15.38
C GLY A 478 -31.39 23.55 -16.22
N ASP A 479 -30.72 23.02 -17.25
CA ASP A 479 -31.22 21.97 -18.16
C ASP A 479 -30.71 20.54 -17.83
N ARG A 480 -30.00 20.35 -16.72
CA ARG A 480 -29.50 19.02 -16.31
C ARG A 480 -30.04 18.63 -14.93
N PRO A 481 -30.47 17.37 -14.71
CA PRO A 481 -30.84 16.92 -13.38
C PRO A 481 -29.65 17.13 -12.43
N LEU A 482 -29.86 17.91 -11.37
CA LEU A 482 -28.81 18.43 -10.50
C LEU A 482 -28.05 17.31 -9.77
N VAL A 483 -26.93 16.88 -10.33
CA VAL A 483 -26.01 15.88 -9.76
C VAL A 483 -24.64 16.51 -9.51
N TYR A 484 -24.48 17.13 -8.33
CA TYR A 484 -23.21 17.49 -7.72
C TYR A 484 -23.27 17.27 -6.21
#